data_AF-A0A842NGN3-F1
#
_entry.id   AF-A0A842NGN3-F1
#
_cell.length_a   1.000
_cell.length_b   1.000
_cell.length_c   1.000
_cell.angle_alpha   90.00
_cell.angle_beta   90.00
_cell.angle_gamma   90.00
#
_symmetry.space_group_name_H-M   'P 1'
#
loop_
_entity.id
_entity.type
_entity.pdbx_description
1 polymer ?
#
loop_
_entity_poly.entity_id
_entity_poly.type
_entity_poly.pdbx_seq_one_letter_code
_entity_poly.pdbx_strand_id
1 'polypeptide(L)'
;MPRFVSMNLYERYRDAVWDLTNVRQRYEPGKKHRGLTDEEIALKLGLTVEDAAEIRCIAEIEKTSLEVYLDAEGIKEERFKRPPGKK
;
A
#
# COMPACT_ATOMS: atom_id res chain seq x y z
N MET A 1 -4.61 19.53 14.92
CA MET A 1 -3.23 19.02 14.76
C MET A 1 -3.33 17.52 14.74
N PRO A 2 -2.77 16.80 13.75
CA PRO A 2 -2.76 15.35 13.82
C PRO A 2 -1.99 14.95 15.08
N ARG A 3 -2.60 14.11 15.92
CA ARG A 3 -1.90 13.53 17.05
C ARG A 3 -0.84 12.61 16.46
N PHE A 4 0.42 12.82 16.82
CA PHE A 4 1.49 11.92 16.43
C PHE A 4 1.11 10.49 16.82
N VAL A 5 1.13 9.56 15.87
CA VAL A 5 0.98 8.13 16.15
C VAL A 5 2.12 7.73 17.08
N SER A 6 1.77 7.22 18.26
CA SER A 6 2.79 6.76 19.21
C SER A 6 3.55 5.56 18.63
N MET A 7 4.82 5.40 19.01
CA MET A 7 5.64 4.27 18.55
C MET A 7 4.99 2.91 18.83
N ASN A 8 4.35 2.75 20.00
CA ASN A 8 3.64 1.51 20.36
C ASN A 8 2.45 1.24 19.42
N LEU A 9 1.70 2.28 19.06
CA LEU A 9 0.59 2.16 18.11
C LEU A 9 1.12 1.79 16.72
N TYR A 10 2.20 2.44 16.28
CA TYR A 10 2.85 2.13 15.01
C TYR A 10 3.35 0.68 14.95
N GLU A 11 4.16 0.24 15.91
CA GLU A 11 4.73 -1.12 15.94
C GLU A 11 3.66 -2.21 15.95
N ARG A 12 2.52 -1.96 16.60
CA ARG A 12 1.41 -2.92 16.67
C ARG A 12 0.70 -3.11 15.34
N TYR A 13 0.57 -2.05 14.54
CA TYR A 13 -0.33 -2.04 13.39
C TYR A 13 0.37 -1.88 12.03
N ARG A 14 1.67 -1.50 11.99
CA ARG A 14 2.40 -1.23 10.74
C ARG A 14 2.36 -2.35 9.72
N ASP A 15 2.42 -3.61 10.16
CA ASP A 15 2.40 -4.76 9.25
C ASP A 15 0.98 -5.00 8.72
N ALA A 16 -0.02 -4.96 9.60
CA ALA A 16 -1.41 -5.12 9.22
C ALA A 16 -1.91 -4.01 8.27
N VAL A 17 -1.57 -2.75 8.55
CA VAL A 17 -1.90 -1.62 7.67
C VAL A 17 -1.21 -1.80 6.32
N TRP A 18 0.08 -2.12 6.31
CA TRP A 18 0.86 -2.33 5.07
C TRP A 18 0.30 -3.44 4.17
N ASP A 19 -0.11 -4.57 4.75
CA ASP A 19 -0.63 -5.67 3.95
C ASP A 19 -2.01 -5.35 3.33
N LEU A 20 -2.81 -4.50 3.98
CA LEU A 20 -4.14 -4.12 3.52
C LEU A 20 -4.13 -3.07 2.39
N THR A 21 -3.06 -2.28 2.25
CA THR A 21 -2.96 -1.26 1.18
C THR A 21 -2.65 -1.83 -0.19
N ASN A 22 -2.44 -3.15 -0.30
CA ASN A 22 -2.10 -3.87 -1.53
C ASN A 22 -0.88 -3.27 -2.26
N VAL A 23 0.18 -3.04 -1.49
CA VAL A 23 1.47 -2.44 -1.89
C VAL A 23 2.03 -3.07 -3.16
N ARG A 24 1.95 -4.40 -3.28
CA ARG A 24 2.27 -5.11 -4.50
C ARG A 24 1.00 -5.30 -5.31
N GLN A 25 0.63 -4.28 -6.08
CA GLN A 25 -0.40 -4.43 -7.11
C GLN A 25 0.00 -5.52 -8.09
N ARG A 26 -0.52 -6.74 -7.87
CA ARG A 26 -0.45 -7.81 -8.86
C ARG A 26 -1.59 -7.60 -9.83
N TYR A 27 -1.23 -7.36 -11.10
CA TYR A 27 -2.22 -7.35 -12.16
C TYR A 27 -2.73 -8.78 -12.38
N GLU A 28 -3.93 -9.07 -11.91
CA GLU A 28 -4.66 -10.30 -12.23
C GLU A 28 -5.84 -9.96 -13.15
N PRO A 29 -5.87 -10.47 -14.40
CA PRO A 29 -6.96 -10.20 -15.34
C PRO A 29 -8.32 -10.58 -14.74
N GLY A 30 -9.26 -9.63 -14.76
CA GLY A 30 -10.63 -9.84 -14.27
C GLY A 30 -10.83 -9.63 -12.76
N LYS A 31 -9.78 -9.35 -11.99
CA LYS A 31 -9.90 -9.04 -10.55
C LYS A 31 -9.62 -7.58 -10.26
N LYS A 32 -10.50 -6.94 -9.48
CA LYS A 32 -10.25 -5.63 -8.87
C LYS A 32 -9.45 -5.83 -7.59
N HIS A 33 -8.15 -6.08 -7.73
CA HIS A 33 -7.23 -6.06 -6.58
C HIS A 33 -6.89 -4.62 -6.24
N ARG A 34 -7.85 -3.89 -5.65
CA ARG A 34 -7.55 -2.62 -5.00
C ARG A 34 -7.14 -2.89 -3.55
N GLY A 35 -6.12 -2.18 -3.07
CA GLY A 35 -5.90 -2.08 -1.63
C GLY A 35 -7.10 -1.43 -0.95
N LEU A 36 -7.22 -1.67 0.35
CA LEU A 36 -8.20 -0.98 1.17
C LEU A 36 -7.84 0.50 1.30
N THR A 37 -8.86 1.36 1.37
CA THR A 37 -8.69 2.77 1.71
C THR A 37 -8.38 2.94 3.20
N ASP A 38 -7.88 4.12 3.59
CA ASP A 38 -7.58 4.41 5.00
C ASP A 38 -8.84 4.26 5.89
N GLU A 39 -10.03 4.59 5.38
CA GLU A 39 -11.30 4.37 6.09
C GLU A 39 -11.65 2.88 6.25
N GLU A 40 -11.43 2.09 5.20
CA GLU A 40 -11.67 0.64 5.23
C GLU A 40 -10.68 -0.05 6.18
N ILE A 41 -9.43 0.40 6.22
CA ILE A 41 -8.38 -0.07 7.14
C ILE A 41 -8.74 0.31 8.57
N ALA A 42 -9.11 1.57 8.82
CA ALA A 42 -9.49 2.08 10.12
C ALA A 42 -10.66 1.28 10.71
N LEU A 43 -11.72 1.08 9.92
CA LEU A 43 -12.87 0.26 10.31
C LEU A 43 -12.47 -1.18 10.64
N LYS A 44 -11.59 -1.79 9.84
CA LYS A 44 -11.18 -3.19 10.00
C LYS A 44 -10.30 -3.40 11.24
N LEU A 45 -9.43 -2.45 11.56
CA LEU A 45 -8.44 -2.56 12.65
C LEU A 45 -8.87 -1.90 13.95
N GLY A 46 -10.03 -1.22 13.97
CA GLY A 46 -10.50 -0.47 15.12
C GLY A 46 -9.65 0.78 15.39
N LEU A 47 -9.14 1.42 14.34
CA LEU A 47 -8.34 2.64 14.40
C LEU A 47 -9.19 3.86 14.00
N THR A 48 -8.66 5.05 14.27
CA THR A 48 -9.16 6.26 13.59
C THR A 48 -8.63 6.30 12.15
N VAL A 49 -9.29 7.08 11.28
CA VAL A 49 -8.83 7.26 9.89
C VAL A 49 -7.47 7.95 9.89
N GLU A 50 -7.27 8.91 10.80
CA GLU A 50 -6.01 9.62 10.99
C GLU A 50 -4.88 8.68 11.41
N ASP A 51 -5.12 7.76 12.35
CA ASP A 51 -4.11 6.78 12.77
C ASP A 51 -3.76 5.83 11.62
N ALA A 52 -4.76 5.33 10.89
CA ALA A 52 -4.53 4.43 9.75
C ALA A 52 -3.71 5.11 8.65
N ALA A 53 -4.04 6.37 8.31
CA ALA A 53 -3.33 7.16 7.32
C ALA A 53 -1.88 7.45 7.74
N GLU A 54 -1.66 7.85 8.99
CA GLU A 54 -0.31 8.15 9.49
C GLU A 54 0.56 6.89 9.57
N ILE A 55 0.02 5.78 10.07
CA ILE A 55 0.72 4.48 10.09
C ILE A 55 1.10 4.06 8.67
N ARG A 56 0.19 4.22 7.69
CA ARG A 56 0.46 3.91 6.29
C ARG A 56 1.61 4.76 5.75
N CYS A 57 1.57 6.08 5.97
CA CYS A 57 2.63 6.99 5.52
C CYS A 57 4.00 6.61 6.09
N ILE A 58 4.09 6.31 7.39
CA ILE A 58 5.35 5.90 8.01
C ILE A 58 5.82 4.54 7.45
N ALA A 59 4.90 3.57 7.30
CA ALA A 59 5.22 2.26 6.75
C ALA A 59 5.66 2.32 5.28
N GLU A 60 5.08 3.21 4.46
CA GLU A 60 5.48 3.46 3.08
C GLU A 60 6.95 3.89 3.01
N ILE A 61 7.38 4.79 3.90
CA ILE A 61 8.77 5.26 3.98
C ILE A 61 9.70 4.14 4.46
N GLU A 62 9.30 3.37 5.47
CA GLU A 62 10.12 2.29 6.03
C GLU A 62 10.30 1.13 5.04
N LYS A 63 9.24 0.76 4.31
CA LYS A 63 9.19 -0.51 3.56
C LYS A 63 9.37 -0.37 2.05
N THR A 64 9.21 0.84 1.49
CA THR A 64 9.42 1.06 0.05
C THR A 64 10.88 1.38 -0.22
N SER A 65 11.69 0.35 -0.45
CA SER A 65 13.05 0.55 -0.96
C SER A 65 13.03 1.15 -2.38
N LEU A 66 14.09 1.88 -2.73
CA LEU A 66 14.29 2.40 -4.09
C LEU A 66 14.24 1.28 -5.15
N GLU A 67 14.75 0.10 -4.83
CA GLU A 67 14.76 -1.07 -5.71
C GLU A 67 13.34 -1.52 -6.07
N VAL A 68 12.43 -1.57 -5.09
CA VAL A 68 11.01 -1.91 -5.32
C VAL A 68 10.32 -0.89 -6.21
N TYR A 69 10.68 0.39 -6.09
CA TYR A 69 10.16 1.44 -6.96
C TYR A 69 10.65 1.26 -8.41
N LEU A 70 11.94 1.00 -8.60
CA LEU A 70 12.54 0.80 -9.93
C LEU A 70 12.00 -0.47 -10.61
N ASP A 71 11.80 -1.57 -9.87
CA ASP A 71 11.16 -2.78 -10.38
C ASP A 71 9.72 -2.50 -10.85
N ALA A 72 8.96 -1.72 -10.08
CA ALA A 72 7.60 -1.35 -10.46
C ALA A 72 7.57 -0.48 -11.73
N GLU A 73 8.52 0.43 -11.90
CA GLU A 73 8.69 1.20 -13.14
C GLU A 73 9.03 0.30 -14.32
N GLY A 74 9.96 -0.64 -14.14
CA GLY A 74 10.31 -1.63 -15.17
C GLY A 74 9.12 -2.47 -15.63
N ILE A 75 8.31 -2.99 -14.70
CA ILE A 75 7.10 -3.77 -15.01
C ILE A 75 6.08 -2.93 -15.79
N LYS A 76 5.89 -1.65 -15.43
CA LYS A 76 4.99 -0.76 -16.17
C LYS A 76 5.52 -0.48 -17.56
N GLU A 77 6.81 -0.19 -17.70
CA GLU A 77 7.44 0.08 -18.99
C GLU A 77 7.31 -1.13 -19.93
N GLU A 78 7.59 -2.34 -19.44
CA GLU A 78 7.38 -3.59 -20.19
C GLU A 78 5.91 -3.79 -20.60
N ARG A 79 4.97 -3.44 -19.72
CA ARG A 79 3.53 -3.52 -20.02
C ARG A 79 3.13 -2.58 -21.15
N PHE A 80 3.72 -1.39 -21.26
CA PHE A 80 3.47 -0.45 -22.36
C PHE A 80 4.22 -0.81 -23.65
N LYS A 81 5.35 -1.54 -23.55
CA LYS A 81 6.08 -2.08 -24.71
C LYS A 81 5.33 -3.22 -25.42
N ARG A 82 4.43 -3.93 -24.73
CA ARG A 82 3.56 -4.95 -25.34
C ARG A 82 2.30 -4.29 -25.90
N PRO A 83 2.04 -4.34 -27.23
CA PRO A 83 0.82 -3.78 -27.79
C PRO A 83 -0.39 -4.51 -27.20
N PRO A 84 -1.47 -3.78 -26.84
CA PRO A 84 -2.68 -4.41 -26.32
C PRO A 84 -3.23 -5.38 -27.37
N GLY A 85 -3.24 -6.68 -27.06
CA GLY A 85 -3.88 -7.72 -27.88
C GLY A 85 -2.99 -8.83 -28.45
N LYS A 86 -1.67 -8.86 -28.20
CA LYS A 86 -0.86 -10.06 -28.52
C LYS A 86 -0.59 -10.88 -27.26
N LYS A 87 -1.29 -12.00 -27.15
CA LYS A 87 -0.95 -13.12 -26.24
C LYS A 87 0.27 -13.85 -26.76
#